data_AF-A0A124G457-F1
#
_entry.id   AF-A0A124G457-F1
#
_cell.length_a   1.000
_cell.length_b   1.000
_cell.length_c   1.000
_cell.angle_alpha   90.00
_cell.angle_beta   90.00
_cell.angle_gamma   90.00
#
_symmetry.space_group_name_H-M   'P 1'
#
loop_
_entity.id
_entity.type
_entity.pdbx_description
1 polymer ?
#
loop_
_entity_poly.entity_id
_entity_poly.type
_entity_poly.pdbx_seq_one_letter_code
_entity_poly.pdbx_strand_id
1 'polypeptide(L)'
;REQAAVALRDAGVVAVAAPSFARIFFRNAVNIGLPVLECDIPCRDGDQVTFDLEEGWIETGGIRRPVGPLSPRMRAILAAGGLVPFLCGERR
;
A
#
# COMPACT_ATOMS: atom_id res chain seq x y z
N ARG A 1 13.53 -12.64 -2.66
CA ARG A 1 12.59 -12.80 -3.79
C ARG A 1 11.79 -11.49 -3.94
N GLU A 2 12.33 -10.52 -4.67
CA GLU A 2 11.68 -9.21 -4.93
C GLU A 2 10.67 -9.24 -6.08
N GLN A 3 10.70 -10.31 -6.89
CA GLN A 3 9.83 -10.45 -8.06
C GLN A 3 8.33 -10.47 -7.72
N ALA A 4 7.93 -10.89 -6.52
CA ALA A 4 6.52 -10.92 -6.13
C ALA A 4 5.89 -9.52 -6.08
N ALA A 5 6.63 -8.55 -5.55
CA ALA A 5 6.16 -7.18 -5.44
C ALA A 5 6.12 -6.52 -6.84
N VAL A 6 7.15 -6.76 -7.66
CA VAL A 6 7.22 -6.27 -9.04
C VAL A 6 6.08 -6.84 -9.91
N ALA A 7 5.75 -8.12 -9.74
CA ALA A 7 4.65 -8.75 -10.45
C ALA A 7 3.29 -8.17 -10.07
N LEU A 8 3.08 -7.80 -8.79
CA LEU A 8 1.86 -7.11 -8.36
C LEU A 8 1.74 -5.72 -8.99
N ARG A 9 2.84 -4.97 -9.05
CA ARG A 9 2.87 -3.67 -9.72
C ARG A 9 2.56 -3.78 -11.22
N ASP A 10 3.19 -4.74 -11.91
CA ASP A 10 2.93 -5.00 -13.34
C ASP A 10 1.51 -5.53 -13.59
N ALA A 11 0.92 -6.22 -12.61
CA ALA A 11 -0.49 -6.62 -12.63
C ALA A 11 -1.46 -5.45 -12.38
N GLY A 12 -0.95 -4.23 -12.16
CA GLY A 12 -1.77 -3.04 -11.91
C GLY A 12 -2.37 -2.99 -10.50
N VAL A 13 -1.80 -3.73 -9.55
CA VAL A 13 -2.26 -3.71 -8.16
C VAL A 13 -1.96 -2.35 -7.53
N VAL A 14 -3.00 -1.69 -7.04
CA VAL A 14 -2.95 -0.32 -6.52
C VAL A 14 -2.52 -0.27 -5.05
N ALA A 15 -2.87 -1.28 -4.26
CA ALA A 15 -2.52 -1.43 -2.85
C ALA A 15 -2.70 -2.89 -2.40
N VAL A 16 -2.04 -3.26 -1.31
CA VAL A 16 -2.19 -4.58 -0.67
C VAL A 16 -2.60 -4.38 0.78
N ALA A 17 -3.73 -4.96 1.17
CA ALA A 17 -4.20 -4.96 2.56
C ALA A 17 -4.14 -6.39 3.14
N ALA A 18 -3.61 -6.53 4.34
CA ALA A 18 -3.55 -7.81 5.05
C ALA A 18 -3.48 -7.59 6.56
N PRO A 19 -3.89 -8.56 7.41
CA PRO A 19 -3.82 -8.42 8.85
C PRO A 19 -2.39 -8.32 9.40
N SER A 20 -1.40 -8.86 8.68
CA SER A 20 0.02 -8.71 9.02
C SER A 20 0.92 -8.94 7.80
N PHE A 21 2.07 -8.27 7.74
CA PHE A 21 3.07 -8.50 6.70
C PHE A 21 4.42 -8.96 7.26
N ALA A 22 5.12 -9.78 6.47
CA ALA A 22 6.53 -10.08 6.73
C ALA A 22 7.38 -8.82 6.52
N ARG A 23 8.29 -8.51 7.44
CA ARG A 23 9.20 -7.34 7.38
C ARG A 23 9.92 -7.17 6.03
N ILE A 24 10.32 -8.28 5.40
CA ILE A 24 11.00 -8.26 4.10
C ILE A 24 10.05 -7.83 2.98
N PHE A 25 8.82 -8.33 2.99
CA PHE A 25 7.80 -7.96 2.00
C PHE A 25 7.42 -6.49 2.13
N PHE A 26 7.24 -6.02 3.37
CA PHE A 26 6.92 -4.61 3.65
C PHE A 26 7.98 -3.65 3.08
N ARG A 27 9.27 -3.93 3.31
CA ARG A 27 10.35 -3.13 2.75
C ARG A 27 10.34 -3.14 1.21
N ASN A 28 10.11 -4.31 0.61
CA ASN A 28 10.10 -4.43 -0.85
C ASN A 28 8.91 -3.68 -1.46
N ALA A 29 7.71 -3.78 -0.86
CA ALA A 29 6.51 -3.09 -1.29
C ALA A 29 6.70 -1.56 -1.27
N VAL A 30 7.23 -1.01 -0.18
CA VAL A 30 7.53 0.43 -0.09
C VAL A 30 8.57 0.86 -1.13
N ASN A 31 9.63 0.07 -1.35
CA ASN A 31 10.66 0.39 -2.34
C ASN A 31 10.10 0.50 -3.77
N ILE A 32 9.15 -0.38 -4.13
CA ILE A 32 8.52 -0.38 -5.45
C ILE A 32 7.33 0.58 -5.58
N GLY A 33 6.91 1.22 -4.49
CA GLY A 33 5.75 2.12 -4.48
C GLY A 33 4.40 1.44 -4.31
N LEU A 34 4.38 0.21 -3.81
CA LEU A 34 3.14 -0.51 -3.53
C LEU A 34 2.70 -0.23 -2.08
N PRO A 35 1.55 0.42 -1.87
CA PRO A 35 1.00 0.63 -0.53
C PRO A 35 0.68 -0.70 0.14
N VAL A 36 1.10 -0.84 1.39
CA VAL A 36 0.81 -2.01 2.22
C VAL A 36 0.10 -1.56 3.49
N LEU A 37 -1.10 -2.10 3.71
CA LEU A 37 -2.03 -1.68 4.76
C LEU A 37 -2.24 -2.84 5.72
N GLU A 38 -1.77 -2.67 6.96
CA GLU A 38 -2.02 -3.64 8.03
C GLU A 38 -3.41 -3.42 8.61
N CYS A 39 -4.38 -4.18 8.12
CA CYS A 39 -5.74 -4.21 8.64
C CYS A 39 -6.38 -5.59 8.46
N ASP A 40 -7.21 -5.95 9.43
CA ASP A 40 -8.14 -7.05 9.30
C ASP A 40 -9.47 -6.52 8.77
N ILE A 41 -9.77 -6.80 7.50
CA ILE A 41 -11.02 -6.43 6.85
C ILE A 41 -11.54 -7.61 6.01
N PRO A 42 -12.83 -7.99 6.15
CA PRO A 42 -13.41 -9.06 5.34
C PRO A 42 -13.72 -8.55 3.94
N CYS A 43 -12.96 -8.97 2.94
CA CYS A 43 -13.22 -8.70 1.52
C CYS A 43 -13.53 -9.99 0.74
N ARG A 44 -14.35 -9.89 -0.29
CA ARG A 44 -14.59 -10.98 -1.25
C ARG A 44 -14.05 -10.61 -2.63
N ASP A 45 -13.77 -11.65 -3.41
CA ASP A 45 -13.39 -11.46 -4.80
C ASP A 45 -14.52 -10.76 -5.57
N GLY A 46 -14.20 -9.64 -6.22
CA GLY A 46 -15.16 -8.76 -6.89
C GLY A 46 -15.74 -7.63 -6.04
N ASP A 47 -15.43 -7.54 -4.75
CA ASP A 47 -15.87 -6.40 -3.92
C ASP A 47 -15.11 -5.13 -4.29
N GLN A 48 -15.82 -4.00 -4.26
CA GLN A 48 -15.18 -2.68 -4.37
C GLN A 48 -14.56 -2.31 -3.03
N VAL A 49 -13.26 -2.02 -3.09
CA VAL A 49 -12.46 -1.59 -1.95
C VAL A 49 -12.06 -0.13 -2.16
N THR A 50 -12.44 0.71 -1.22
CA THR A 50 -12.05 2.13 -1.17
C THR A 50 -11.11 2.31 0.01
N PHE A 51 -10.01 3.02 -0.17
CA PHE A 51 -9.09 3.28 0.93
C PHE A 51 -8.53 4.69 0.84
N ASP A 52 -8.15 5.22 1.99
CA ASP A 52 -7.53 6.52 2.14
C ASP A 52 -6.31 6.39 3.04
N LEU A 53 -5.15 6.70 2.45
CA LEU A 53 -3.86 6.62 3.12
C LEU A 53 -3.57 7.87 3.97
N GLU A 54 -4.25 8.99 3.70
CA GLU A 54 -4.09 10.26 4.42
C GLU A 54 -4.88 10.23 5.73
N GLU A 55 -6.16 9.89 5.64
CA GLU A 55 -7.05 9.74 6.80
C GLU A 55 -6.85 8.39 7.52
N GLY A 56 -6.27 7.38 6.84
CA GLY A 56 -5.95 6.08 7.44
C GLY A 56 -7.16 5.18 7.62
N TRP A 57 -8.00 5.04 6.58
CA TRP A 57 -9.14 4.13 6.59
C TRP A 57 -9.23 3.30 5.33
N ILE A 58 -9.89 2.17 5.44
CA ILE A 58 -10.24 1.27 4.34
C ILE A 58 -11.68 0.85 4.48
N GLU A 59 -12.40 0.80 3.39
CA GLU A 59 -13.81 0.43 3.30
C GLU A 59 -13.98 -0.64 2.23
N THR A 60 -14.70 -1.70 2.58
CA THR A 60 -15.10 -2.74 1.63
C THR A 60 -16.56 -3.07 1.83
N GLY A 61 -17.36 -3.08 0.76
CA GLY A 61 -18.78 -3.46 0.83
C GLY A 61 -19.60 -2.70 1.89
N GLY A 62 -19.23 -1.44 2.20
CA GLY A 62 -19.88 -0.61 3.22
C GLY A 62 -19.37 -0.79 4.66
N ILE A 63 -18.33 -1.61 4.87
CA ILE A 63 -17.67 -1.79 6.18
C ILE A 63 -16.38 -0.97 6.19
N ARG A 64 -16.36 0.13 6.95
CA ARG A 64 -15.16 0.96 7.15
C ARG A 64 -14.35 0.47 8.36
N ARG A 65 -13.05 0.35 8.17
CA ARG A 65 -12.07 -0.03 9.20
C ARG A 65 -10.92 0.98 9.24
N PRO A 66 -10.46 1.37 10.43
CA PRO A 66 -9.24 2.16 10.55
C PRO A 66 -8.04 1.28 10.21
N VAL A 67 -7.07 1.85 9.50
CA VAL A 67 -5.78 1.22 9.22
C VAL A 67 -4.73 1.83 10.13
N GLY A 68 -3.74 1.03 10.55
CA GLY A 68 -2.59 1.56 11.28
C GLY A 68 -1.95 2.72 10.51
N PRO A 69 -1.71 3.88 11.14
CA PRO A 69 -1.18 5.05 10.44
C PRO A 69 0.22 4.73 9.88
N LEU A 70 0.34 4.79 8.55
CA LEU A 70 1.63 4.73 7.88
C LEU A 70 2.45 5.96 8.27
N SER A 71 3.74 5.76 8.54
CA SER A 71 4.63 6.88 8.88
C SER A 71 4.60 7.95 7.77
N PRO A 72 4.68 9.25 8.09
CA PRO A 72 4.61 10.34 7.11
C PRO A 72 5.59 10.18 5.93
N ARG A 73 6.80 9.68 6.21
CA ARG A 73 7.81 9.35 5.18
C ARG A 73 7.35 8.25 4.23
N MET A 74 6.72 7.19 4.75
CA MET A 74 6.20 6.11 3.90
C MET A 74 5.06 6.61 3.03
N ARG A 75 4.18 7.47 3.57
CA ARG A 75 3.13 8.11 2.77
C ARG A 75 3.70 8.96 1.64
N ALA A 76 4.76 9.73 1.89
CA ALA A 76 5.40 10.54 0.86
C ALA A 76 6.02 9.68 -0.27
N ILE A 77 6.65 8.56 0.10
CA ILE A 77 7.20 7.58 -0.86
C ILE A 77 6.08 6.94 -1.69
N LEU A 78 4.97 6.57 -1.05
CA LEU A 78 3.81 5.96 -1.71
C LEU A 78 3.06 6.95 -2.61
N ALA A 79 2.88 8.20 -2.16
CA ALA A 79 2.28 9.27 -2.93
C ALA A 79 3.10 9.61 -4.18
N ALA A 80 4.43 9.48 -4.10
CA ALA A 80 5.32 9.61 -5.24
C ALA A 80 5.27 8.40 -6.20
N GLY A 81 4.56 7.32 -5.84
CA GLY A 81 4.51 6.08 -6.64
C GLY A 81 5.75 5.19 -6.46
N GLY A 82 6.50 5.37 -5.37
CA GLY A 82 7.66 4.55 -5.01
C GLY A 82 8.91 5.32 -4.62
N LEU A 83 9.90 4.59 -4.12
CA LEU A 83 11.14 5.17 -3.61
C LEU A 83 11.97 5.83 -4.72
N VAL A 84 11.97 5.22 -5.92
CA VAL A 84 12.67 5.75 -7.10
C VAL A 84 12.08 7.10 -7.54
N PRO A 85 10.77 7.23 -7.79
CA PRO A 85 10.18 8.52 -8.13
C PRO A 85 10.21 9.53 -6.97
N PHE A 86 10.14 9.11 -5.71
CA PHE A 86 10.34 9.98 -4.54
C PHE A 86 11.73 10.63 -4.54
N LEU A 87 12.79 9.81 -4.66
CA LEU A 87 14.18 10.28 -4.70
C LEU A 87 14.50 11.11 -5.96
N CYS A 88 13.78 10.86 -7.06
CA CYS A 88 13.96 11.64 -8.29
C CYS A 88 13.17 12.95 -8.28
N GLY A 89 12.05 13.02 -7.55
CA GLY A 89 11.21 14.21 -7.38
C GLY A 89 11.78 15.23 -6.40
N GLU A 90 12.57 14.79 -5.40
CA GLU A 90 13.30 15.68 -4.47
C GLU A 90 14.50 16.42 -5.11
N ARG A 91 14.85 16.12 -6.37
CA ARG A 91 15.76 16.96 -7.17
C ARG A 91 14.95 17.95 -8.01
N ARG A 92 14.40 18.98 -7.38
CA ARG A 92 14.09 20.25 -8.05
C ARG A 92 14.50 21.42 -7.17
#